data_AF-A0A1G8J5L3-F1
#
_entry.id   AF-A0A1G8J5L3-F1
#
_cell.length_a   1.000
_cell.length_b   1.000
_cell.length_c   1.000
_cell.angle_alpha   90.00
_cell.angle_beta   90.00
_cell.angle_gamma   90.00
#
_symmetry.space_group_name_H-M   'P 1'
#
loop_
_entity.id
_entity.type
_entity.pdbx_description
1 polymer ?
#
loop_
_entity_poly.entity_id
_entity_poly.type
_entity_poly.pdbx_seq_one_letter_code
_entity_poly.pdbx_strand_id
1 'polypeptide(L)'
;MSVNVQGERWFPGEESFAEEMPRLWGDWYCDSEVAPLKAVLMHRPGDEINGIDKDNYAAYRFRAPIQPERARKQQEALADIYREHGIDVHYVKNQRKDRPNAMYVRDLMFMTPEGAIIGRPGNPFRRGEEKAVAQTLTELGVPIISTINGDGIFEGACAMWIDADTVLLGTGSRANASGVNQVEFELRNLGVTNIIKTQIPYGSIHLDGYMNMVDRDKMVIFPWHVTYDCARQLMEHGIQLIEATNIEEIKQTMALNFVVLEPGKIVMPAGNPETKVLLEQEGIEVLTVEMDEIINGWGANHCMTAFLRREPLP
;
A
#
# COMPACT_ATOMS: atom_id res chain seq x y z
N MET A 1 43.30 -5.70 -47.66
CA MET A 1 42.77 -6.35 -46.44
C MET A 1 41.29 -6.06 -46.39
N SER A 2 40.43 -7.10 -46.32
CA SER A 2 39.01 -6.89 -46.06
C SER A 2 38.83 -6.58 -44.59
N VAL A 3 38.34 -5.38 -44.25
CA VAL A 3 37.96 -5.05 -42.88
C VAL A 3 36.64 -5.76 -42.60
N ASN A 4 36.63 -6.69 -41.65
CA ASN A 4 35.40 -7.28 -41.15
C ASN A 4 34.87 -6.42 -40.00
N VAL A 5 33.72 -5.79 -40.21
CA VAL A 5 33.08 -4.93 -39.21
C VAL A 5 32.25 -5.83 -38.30
N GLN A 6 32.64 -5.95 -37.03
CA GLN A 6 31.98 -6.80 -36.02
C GLN A 6 30.89 -6.02 -35.25
N GLY A 7 30.11 -5.21 -35.95
CA GLY A 7 29.15 -4.29 -35.35
C GLY A 7 28.02 -5.01 -34.60
N GLU A 8 27.62 -6.17 -35.11
CA GLU A 8 26.56 -7.03 -34.58
C GLU A 8 26.83 -7.53 -33.15
N ARG A 9 28.10 -7.59 -32.72
CA ARG A 9 28.47 -7.99 -31.35
C ARG A 9 28.10 -6.96 -30.29
N TRP A 10 27.77 -5.74 -30.73
CA TRP A 10 27.38 -4.62 -29.87
C TRP A 10 25.88 -4.35 -29.92
N PHE A 11 25.11 -5.19 -30.62
CA PHE A 11 23.65 -5.07 -30.57
C PHE A 11 23.17 -5.33 -29.14
N PRO A 12 22.24 -4.52 -28.62
CA PRO A 12 21.68 -4.74 -27.30
C PRO A 12 20.89 -6.06 -27.28
N GLY A 13 20.69 -6.61 -26.08
CA GLY A 13 19.64 -7.61 -25.89
C GLY A 13 18.27 -6.98 -26.14
N GLU A 14 17.33 -7.77 -26.64
CA GLU A 14 15.95 -7.33 -26.89
C GLU A 14 14.99 -7.73 -25.75
N GLU A 15 15.49 -8.42 -24.71
CA GLU A 15 14.70 -8.74 -23.51
C GLU A 15 14.27 -7.44 -22.81
N SER A 16 13.00 -7.38 -22.44
CA SER A 16 12.42 -6.33 -21.61
C SER A 16 12.90 -6.45 -20.15
N PHE A 17 12.76 -5.37 -19.39
CA PHE A 17 13.13 -5.37 -17.97
C PHE A 17 12.36 -6.44 -17.18
N ALA A 18 11.04 -6.55 -17.41
CA ALA A 18 10.20 -7.58 -16.82
C ALA A 18 10.66 -9.02 -17.14
N GLU A 19 11.13 -9.28 -18.36
CA GLU A 19 11.65 -10.61 -18.74
C GLU A 19 12.98 -10.94 -18.04
N GLU A 20 13.81 -9.94 -17.77
CA GLU A 20 15.08 -10.12 -17.07
C GLU A 20 14.94 -10.24 -15.55
N MET A 21 13.85 -9.73 -14.96
CA MET A 21 13.66 -9.62 -13.51
C MET A 21 13.85 -10.93 -12.75
N PRO A 22 13.19 -12.06 -13.10
CA PRO A 22 13.35 -13.31 -12.36
C PRO A 22 14.80 -13.81 -12.29
N ARG A 23 15.62 -13.46 -13.29
CA ARG A 23 17.02 -13.87 -13.40
C ARG A 23 17.99 -12.91 -12.70
N LEU A 24 17.72 -11.60 -12.73
CA LEU A 24 18.68 -10.57 -12.30
C LEU A 24 18.32 -9.89 -10.97
N TRP A 25 17.05 -9.85 -10.60
CA TRP A 25 16.55 -9.06 -9.46
C TRP A 25 15.81 -9.93 -8.44
N GLY A 26 14.95 -10.84 -8.93
CA GLY A 26 14.10 -11.70 -8.13
C GLY A 26 12.68 -11.76 -8.68
N ASP A 27 11.85 -12.57 -8.04
CA ASP A 27 10.43 -12.75 -8.39
C ASP A 27 9.60 -11.74 -7.59
N TRP A 28 9.58 -10.49 -8.05
CA TRP A 28 8.84 -9.37 -7.45
C TRP A 28 7.80 -8.88 -8.43
N TYR A 29 6.58 -8.61 -7.95
CA TYR A 29 5.47 -8.29 -8.84
C TYR A 29 4.23 -7.77 -8.08
N CYS A 30 3.60 -6.70 -8.55
CA CYS A 30 2.29 -6.29 -8.02
C CYS A 30 1.54 -5.42 -9.03
N ASP A 31 0.35 -5.85 -9.42
CA ASP A 31 -0.56 -5.17 -10.36
C ASP A 31 -2.03 -5.23 -9.91
N SER A 32 -2.27 -5.67 -8.68
CA SER A 32 -3.60 -5.92 -8.12
C SER A 32 -3.58 -5.72 -6.61
N GLU A 33 -4.71 -5.37 -6.02
CA GLU A 33 -4.91 -5.39 -4.57
C GLU A 33 -5.42 -6.74 -4.05
N VAL A 34 -5.93 -7.62 -4.93
CA VAL A 34 -6.70 -8.82 -4.51
C VAL A 34 -6.05 -10.14 -4.87
N ALA A 35 -5.15 -10.16 -5.86
CA ALA A 35 -4.48 -11.39 -6.27
C ALA A 35 -3.69 -12.03 -5.12
N PRO A 36 -3.52 -13.36 -5.08
CA PRO A 36 -2.90 -14.05 -3.94
C PRO A 36 -1.59 -13.39 -3.48
N LEU A 37 -1.57 -12.91 -2.24
CA LEU A 37 -0.43 -12.25 -1.63
C LEU A 37 0.66 -13.28 -1.34
N LYS A 38 1.91 -12.93 -1.64
CA LYS A 38 3.07 -13.83 -1.48
C LYS A 38 4.19 -13.23 -0.67
N ALA A 39 4.40 -11.92 -0.75
CA ALA A 39 5.42 -11.25 0.06
C ALA A 39 5.02 -9.82 0.42
N VAL A 40 5.37 -9.42 1.64
CA VAL A 40 5.12 -8.07 2.18
C VAL A 40 6.36 -7.49 2.84
N LEU A 41 6.45 -6.17 2.85
CA LEU A 41 7.37 -5.39 3.65
C LEU A 41 6.60 -4.72 4.79
N MET A 42 7.07 -4.93 6.01
CA MET A 42 6.55 -4.34 7.23
C MET A 42 7.67 -3.67 8.03
N HIS A 43 7.34 -2.91 9.07
CA HIS A 43 8.31 -2.38 10.02
C HIS A 43 7.89 -2.77 11.43
N ARG A 44 8.80 -3.42 12.17
CA ARG A 44 8.56 -3.72 13.59
C ARG A 44 8.66 -2.43 14.38
N PRO A 45 7.63 -2.01 15.14
CA PRO A 45 7.73 -0.80 15.94
C PRO A 45 8.90 -0.86 16.92
N GLY A 46 9.89 0.02 16.71
CA GLY A 46 11.17 0.04 17.39
C GLY A 46 11.20 1.04 18.54
N ASP A 47 12.38 1.63 18.77
CA ASP A 47 12.59 2.61 19.84
C ASP A 47 11.81 3.91 19.63
N GLU A 48 11.46 4.22 18.38
CA GLU A 48 10.76 5.43 17.98
C GLU A 48 9.39 5.61 18.61
N ILE A 49 8.75 4.53 19.08
CA ILE A 49 7.46 4.61 19.76
C ILE A 49 7.55 4.60 21.30
N ASN A 50 8.72 4.32 21.88
CA ASN A 50 8.87 4.12 23.33
C ASN A 50 8.55 5.38 24.17
N GLY A 51 8.68 6.56 23.58
CA GLY A 51 8.49 7.85 24.27
C GLY A 51 7.15 8.53 24.00
N ILE A 52 6.19 7.85 23.36
CA ILE A 52 4.91 8.47 22.97
C ILE A 52 3.94 8.42 24.14
N ASP A 53 3.74 9.56 24.78
CA ASP A 53 2.92 9.70 25.99
C ASP A 53 1.79 10.72 25.80
N LYS A 54 1.05 10.98 26.88
CA LYS A 54 -0.08 11.91 26.92
C LYS A 54 0.30 13.36 26.59
N ASP A 55 1.58 13.72 26.70
CA ASP A 55 2.04 15.09 26.54
C ASP A 55 2.54 15.36 25.11
N ASN A 56 2.92 14.31 24.35
CA ASN A 56 3.52 14.48 23.03
C ASN A 56 2.84 13.76 21.85
N TYR A 57 1.90 12.84 22.09
CA TYR A 57 1.32 12.00 21.02
C TYR A 57 0.76 12.79 19.82
N ALA A 58 0.12 13.93 20.08
CA ALA A 58 -0.49 14.78 19.04
C ALA A 58 0.55 15.40 18.08
N ALA A 59 1.80 15.57 18.51
CA ALA A 59 2.90 16.07 17.67
C ALA A 59 3.24 15.09 16.54
N TYR A 60 3.00 13.80 16.75
CA TYR A 60 3.18 12.72 15.79
C TYR A 60 1.91 12.36 15.02
N ARG A 61 0.86 13.19 15.16
CA ARG A 61 -0.48 12.99 14.60
C ARG A 61 -1.21 11.77 15.14
N PHE A 62 -0.84 11.26 16.31
CA PHE A 62 -1.58 10.18 16.95
C PHE A 62 -2.82 10.74 17.65
N ARG A 63 -3.85 9.92 17.88
CA ARG A 63 -5.05 10.28 18.66
C ARG A 63 -4.92 10.00 20.15
N ALA A 64 -3.98 9.15 20.54
CA ALA A 64 -3.72 8.78 21.93
C ALA A 64 -2.24 8.39 22.12
N PRO A 65 -1.76 8.30 23.37
CA PRO A 65 -0.48 7.67 23.72
C PRO A 65 -0.37 6.25 23.18
N ILE A 66 0.85 5.73 23.10
CA ILE A 66 1.11 4.37 22.66
C ILE A 66 1.69 3.52 23.78
N GLN A 67 1.18 2.30 23.92
CA GLN A 67 1.82 1.23 24.69
C GLN A 67 2.74 0.40 23.76
N PRO A 68 4.08 0.56 23.83
CA PRO A 68 4.97 -0.01 22.82
C PRO A 68 4.90 -1.53 22.72
N GLU A 69 4.83 -2.21 23.86
CA GLU A 69 4.74 -3.68 23.88
C GLU A 69 3.44 -4.21 23.30
N ARG A 70 2.33 -3.47 23.46
CA ARG A 70 1.06 -3.87 22.84
C ARG A 70 1.10 -3.65 21.33
N ALA A 71 1.63 -2.51 20.87
CA ALA A 71 1.81 -2.25 19.44
C ALA A 71 2.72 -3.30 18.76
N ARG A 72 3.84 -3.68 19.40
CA ARG A 72 4.72 -4.75 18.89
C ARG A 72 4.01 -6.09 18.77
N LYS A 73 3.24 -6.48 19.79
CA LYS A 73 2.46 -7.73 19.77
C LYS A 73 1.40 -7.73 18.67
N GLN A 74 0.71 -6.61 18.47
CA GLN A 74 -0.32 -6.48 17.42
C GLN A 74 0.28 -6.55 16.02
N GLN A 75 1.43 -5.90 15.80
CA GLN A 75 2.13 -5.99 14.53
C GLN A 75 2.62 -7.42 14.25
N GLU A 76 3.19 -8.10 15.25
CA GLU A 76 3.64 -9.48 15.10
C GLU A 76 2.45 -10.44 14.88
N ALA A 77 1.30 -10.23 15.52
CA ALA A 77 0.11 -11.03 15.29
C ALA A 77 -0.39 -10.94 13.83
N LEU A 78 -0.32 -9.76 13.20
CA LEU A 78 -0.62 -9.63 11.78
C LEU A 78 0.43 -10.34 10.90
N ALA A 79 1.71 -10.24 11.26
CA ALA A 79 2.78 -10.94 10.56
C ALA A 79 2.64 -12.47 10.69
N ASP A 80 2.17 -12.98 11.84
CA ASP A 80 1.92 -14.40 12.04
C ASP A 80 0.77 -14.89 11.14
N ILE A 81 -0.32 -14.13 11.03
CA ILE A 81 -1.40 -14.43 10.06
C ILE A 81 -0.84 -14.54 8.64
N TYR A 82 0.03 -13.61 8.23
CA TYR A 82 0.67 -13.68 6.91
C TYR A 82 1.49 -14.97 6.74
N ARG A 83 2.34 -15.32 7.71
CA ARG A 83 3.17 -16.54 7.65
C ARG A 83 2.32 -17.82 7.65
N GLU A 84 1.23 -17.85 8.42
CA GLU A 84 0.27 -18.96 8.43
C GLU A 84 -0.40 -19.17 7.07
N HIS A 85 -0.53 -18.10 6.27
CA HIS A 85 -1.04 -18.14 4.90
C HIS A 85 0.06 -18.26 3.84
N GLY A 86 1.30 -18.58 4.25
CA GLY A 86 2.43 -18.77 3.33
C GLY A 86 2.94 -17.48 2.67
N ILE A 87 2.66 -16.32 3.27
CA ILE A 87 3.16 -15.03 2.81
C ILE A 87 4.49 -14.74 3.51
N ASP A 88 5.52 -14.42 2.72
CA ASP A 88 6.82 -14.01 3.22
C ASP A 88 6.76 -12.61 3.83
N VAL A 89 7.20 -12.48 5.09
CA VAL A 89 7.22 -11.20 5.81
C VAL A 89 8.64 -10.69 5.92
N HIS A 90 8.94 -9.61 5.19
CA HIS A 90 10.18 -8.87 5.26
C HIS A 90 10.05 -7.65 6.15
N TYR A 91 11.15 -7.25 6.79
CA TYR A 91 11.15 -6.10 7.67
C TYR A 91 12.12 -5.02 7.23
N VAL A 92 11.66 -3.77 7.30
CA VAL A 92 12.50 -2.58 7.12
C VAL A 92 13.66 -2.62 8.10
N LYS A 93 14.88 -2.45 7.57
CA LYS A 93 16.11 -2.38 8.35
C LYS A 93 16.59 -0.95 8.47
N ASN A 94 17.40 -0.68 9.50
CA ASN A 94 18.07 0.61 9.71
C ASN A 94 17.11 1.82 9.73
N GLN A 95 15.88 1.61 10.20
CA GLN A 95 14.90 2.69 10.32
C GLN A 95 15.33 3.69 11.40
N ARG A 96 14.89 4.94 11.21
CA ARG A 96 15.12 6.05 12.13
C ARG A 96 14.37 5.86 13.45
N LYS A 97 15.04 6.18 14.54
CA LYS A 97 14.49 6.13 15.92
C LYS A 97 13.66 7.35 16.30
N ASP A 98 13.50 8.33 15.42
CA ASP A 98 12.73 9.56 15.65
C ASP A 98 11.51 9.66 14.71
N ARG A 99 11.04 8.52 14.20
CA ARG A 99 9.95 8.42 13.23
C ARG A 99 8.84 7.47 13.70
N PRO A 100 7.98 7.88 14.65
CA PRO A 100 6.88 7.05 15.16
C PRO A 100 5.95 6.42 14.12
N ASN A 101 5.77 7.08 12.98
CA ASN A 101 4.86 6.63 11.93
C ASN A 101 5.53 5.63 10.96
N ALA A 102 6.82 5.28 11.18
CA ALA A 102 7.56 4.38 10.30
C ALA A 102 6.95 2.97 10.23
N MET A 103 6.06 2.59 11.16
CA MET A 103 5.30 1.35 11.10
C MET A 103 4.28 1.33 9.95
N TYR A 104 3.86 2.48 9.43
CA TYR A 104 2.94 2.59 8.29
C TYR A 104 3.69 2.60 6.96
N VAL A 105 4.20 1.41 6.58
CA VAL A 105 5.10 1.22 5.43
C VAL A 105 4.40 1.38 4.08
N ARG A 106 3.08 1.15 3.99
CA ARG A 106 2.29 1.33 2.76
C ARG A 106 2.43 2.73 2.18
N ASP A 107 2.66 3.73 3.03
CA ASP A 107 2.78 5.12 2.62
C ASP A 107 4.13 5.41 1.92
N LEU A 108 5.15 4.59 2.19
CA LEU A 108 6.54 4.87 1.81
C LEU A 108 6.91 4.31 0.44
N MET A 109 6.07 3.48 -0.15
CA MET A 109 6.27 2.92 -1.48
C MET A 109 4.96 2.50 -2.14
N PHE A 110 4.95 2.47 -3.46
CA PHE A 110 3.90 1.82 -4.26
C PHE A 110 4.56 0.79 -5.18
N MET A 111 4.13 -0.46 -5.09
CA MET A 111 4.71 -1.56 -5.86
C MET A 111 4.04 -1.67 -7.24
N THR A 112 4.81 -2.04 -8.25
CA THR A 112 4.38 -2.25 -9.64
C THR A 112 4.89 -3.60 -10.16
N PRO A 113 4.52 -4.02 -11.39
CA PRO A 113 5.08 -5.21 -12.02
C PRO A 113 6.61 -5.25 -12.12
N GLU A 114 7.25 -4.08 -12.26
CA GLU A 114 8.69 -3.97 -12.48
C GLU A 114 9.48 -3.45 -11.27
N GLY A 115 8.81 -3.07 -10.18
CA GLY A 115 9.49 -2.63 -8.96
C GLY A 115 8.73 -1.58 -8.16
N ALA A 116 9.42 -0.98 -7.21
CA ALA A 116 8.84 -0.01 -6.30
C ALA A 116 9.03 1.44 -6.79
N ILE A 117 7.98 2.24 -6.65
CA ILE A 117 8.07 3.71 -6.63
C ILE A 117 8.22 4.14 -5.17
N ILE A 118 9.34 4.77 -4.83
CA ILE A 118 9.57 5.28 -3.47
C ILE A 118 8.80 6.58 -3.25
N GLY A 119 7.92 6.58 -2.26
CA GLY A 119 7.10 7.72 -1.88
C GLY A 119 7.91 8.84 -1.22
N ARG A 120 7.29 10.03 -1.14
CA ARG A 120 7.81 11.18 -0.41
C ARG A 120 6.73 11.71 0.53
N PRO A 121 6.83 11.42 1.84
CA PRO A 121 5.78 11.77 2.80
C PRO A 121 5.42 13.26 2.79
N GLY A 122 4.11 13.52 2.83
CA GLY A 122 3.56 14.88 2.86
C GLY A 122 3.87 15.60 4.16
N ASN A 123 3.82 14.86 5.27
CA ASN A 123 4.19 15.36 6.58
C ASN A 123 5.72 15.42 6.74
N PRO A 124 6.33 16.60 6.99
CA PRO A 124 7.79 16.71 7.10
C PRO A 124 8.41 15.85 8.22
N PHE A 125 7.68 15.61 9.31
CA PHE A 125 8.15 14.78 10.41
C PHE A 125 8.25 13.29 10.05
N ARG A 126 7.68 12.87 8.91
CA ARG A 126 7.84 11.51 8.37
C ARG A 126 8.95 11.38 7.34
N ARG A 127 9.46 12.49 6.81
CA ARG A 127 10.53 12.45 5.80
C ARG A 127 11.80 11.83 6.36
N GLY A 128 12.44 11.04 5.52
CA GLY A 128 13.58 10.19 5.85
C GLY A 128 13.19 8.76 6.25
N GLU A 129 11.90 8.45 6.45
CA GLU A 129 11.42 7.07 6.60
C GLU A 129 11.64 6.26 5.31
N GLU A 130 11.40 6.89 4.16
CA GLU A 130 11.51 6.33 2.82
C GLU A 130 12.93 5.84 2.47
N LYS A 131 13.95 6.42 3.11
CA LYS A 131 15.35 6.02 2.91
C LYS A 131 15.60 4.58 3.40
N ALA A 132 15.08 4.23 4.56
CA ALA A 132 15.27 2.89 5.13
C ALA A 132 14.50 1.83 4.32
N VAL A 133 13.33 2.20 3.81
CA VAL A 133 12.55 1.36 2.88
C VAL A 133 13.36 1.12 1.60
N ALA A 134 13.86 2.17 0.94
CA ALA A 134 14.66 2.04 -0.28
C ALA A 134 15.90 1.15 -0.08
N GLN A 135 16.64 1.33 1.03
CA GLN A 135 17.78 0.49 1.37
C GLN A 135 17.38 -0.98 1.52
N THR A 136 16.30 -1.25 2.24
CA THR A 136 15.81 -2.61 2.46
C THR A 136 15.37 -3.27 1.15
N LEU A 137 14.65 -2.55 0.30
CA LEU A 137 14.22 -3.04 -1.01
C LEU A 137 15.40 -3.43 -1.89
N THR A 138 16.43 -2.58 -1.96
CA THR A 138 17.66 -2.89 -2.70
C THR A 138 18.38 -4.12 -2.14
N GLU A 139 18.45 -4.27 -0.82
CA GLU A 139 19.02 -5.49 -0.20
C GLU A 139 18.23 -6.77 -0.54
N LEU A 140 16.92 -6.65 -0.75
CA LEU A 140 16.05 -7.75 -1.16
C LEU A 140 16.13 -8.03 -2.67
N GLY A 141 16.76 -7.16 -3.47
CA GLY A 141 16.76 -7.25 -4.92
C GLY A 141 15.48 -6.71 -5.58
N VAL A 142 14.64 -5.98 -4.84
CA VAL A 142 13.47 -5.30 -5.42
C VAL A 142 13.96 -4.08 -6.21
N PRO A 143 13.65 -3.96 -7.51
CA PRO A 143 14.01 -2.78 -8.27
C PRO A 143 13.32 -1.52 -7.73
N ILE A 144 14.00 -0.39 -7.79
CA ILE A 144 13.41 0.92 -7.55
C ILE A 144 13.32 1.61 -8.90
N ILE A 145 12.12 1.66 -9.48
CA ILE A 145 11.90 2.25 -10.81
C ILE A 145 11.85 3.77 -10.73
N SER A 146 11.43 4.33 -9.60
CA SER A 146 11.35 5.78 -9.40
C SER A 146 11.39 6.18 -7.93
N THR A 147 11.76 7.44 -7.67
CA THR A 147 11.71 8.06 -6.34
C THR A 147 11.12 9.45 -6.47
N ILE A 148 10.04 9.71 -5.74
CA ILE A 148 9.31 10.97 -5.82
C ILE A 148 10.20 12.12 -5.36
N ASN A 149 10.39 13.10 -6.23
CA ASN A 149 11.37 14.17 -6.05
C ASN A 149 10.83 15.56 -6.45
N GLY A 150 11.70 16.58 -6.35
CA GLY A 150 11.33 17.97 -6.61
C GLY A 150 10.32 18.50 -5.59
N ASP A 151 9.27 19.16 -6.09
CA ASP A 151 8.12 19.60 -5.29
C ASP A 151 7.06 18.49 -5.13
N GLY A 152 7.31 17.29 -5.66
CA GLY A 152 6.42 16.13 -5.56
C GLY A 152 6.18 15.67 -4.12
N ILE A 153 4.93 15.33 -3.83
CA ILE A 153 4.48 14.66 -2.61
C ILE A 153 3.61 13.51 -3.07
N PHE A 154 3.87 12.31 -2.57
CA PHE A 154 3.08 11.12 -2.84
C PHE A 154 3.35 10.07 -1.75
N GLU A 155 2.29 9.59 -1.13
CA GLU A 155 2.30 8.44 -0.22
C GLU A 155 1.62 7.26 -0.95
N GLY A 156 2.16 6.05 -0.83
CA GLY A 156 1.73 4.88 -1.63
C GLY A 156 0.25 4.51 -1.45
N ALA A 157 -0.35 4.81 -0.30
CA ALA A 157 -1.77 4.64 -0.03
C ALA A 157 -2.69 5.64 -0.78
N CYS A 158 -2.12 6.58 -1.55
CA CYS A 158 -2.83 7.41 -2.51
C CYS A 158 -3.02 6.73 -3.87
N ALA A 159 -2.50 5.52 -4.08
CA ALA A 159 -2.75 4.71 -5.26
C ALA A 159 -3.24 3.31 -4.89
N MET A 160 -4.05 2.74 -5.77
CA MET A 160 -4.65 1.43 -5.61
C MET A 160 -4.75 0.75 -6.97
N TRP A 161 -4.18 -0.45 -7.11
CA TRP A 161 -4.38 -1.25 -8.31
C TRP A 161 -5.81 -1.77 -8.34
N ILE A 162 -6.50 -1.62 -9.47
CA ILE A 162 -7.80 -2.27 -9.71
C ILE A 162 -7.55 -3.60 -10.44
N ASP A 163 -6.75 -3.53 -11.51
CA ASP A 163 -6.21 -4.66 -12.27
C ASP A 163 -4.96 -4.21 -13.05
N ALA A 164 -4.38 -5.13 -13.84
CA ALA A 164 -3.15 -4.91 -14.60
C ALA A 164 -3.14 -3.66 -15.49
N ASP A 165 -4.32 -3.23 -15.97
CA ASP A 165 -4.47 -2.12 -16.90
C ASP A 165 -5.00 -0.84 -16.23
N THR A 166 -5.46 -0.93 -14.98
CA THR A 166 -6.22 0.12 -14.30
C THR A 166 -5.71 0.43 -12.90
N VAL A 167 -5.32 1.69 -12.68
CA VAL A 167 -4.94 2.21 -11.36
C VAL A 167 -5.85 3.36 -10.95
N LEU A 168 -6.32 3.31 -9.70
CA LEU A 168 -6.96 4.45 -9.06
C LEU A 168 -5.90 5.33 -8.41
N LEU A 169 -5.88 6.61 -8.76
CA LEU A 169 -4.84 7.55 -8.36
C LEU A 169 -5.46 8.81 -7.71
N GLY A 170 -5.24 8.94 -6.41
CA GLY A 170 -5.77 10.00 -5.56
C GLY A 170 -4.88 11.23 -5.50
N THR A 171 -5.50 12.41 -5.55
CA THR A 171 -4.86 13.69 -5.24
C THR A 171 -5.39 14.26 -3.92
N GLY A 172 -4.53 14.80 -3.06
CA GLY A 172 -4.94 15.30 -1.75
C GLY A 172 -3.77 15.77 -0.89
N SER A 173 -3.98 15.80 0.43
CA SER A 173 -2.97 16.29 1.39
C SER A 173 -1.67 15.47 1.42
N ARG A 174 -1.71 14.21 0.94
CA ARG A 174 -0.59 13.27 0.89
C ARG A 174 -0.12 12.93 -0.53
N ALA A 175 -0.76 13.49 -1.55
CA ALA A 175 -0.39 13.31 -2.94
C ALA A 175 -0.72 14.57 -3.75
N ASN A 176 0.28 15.40 -4.04
CA ASN A 176 0.08 16.61 -4.83
C ASN A 176 0.18 16.30 -6.34
N ALA A 177 -0.23 17.26 -7.18
CA ALA A 177 -0.23 17.07 -8.62
C ALA A 177 1.16 16.70 -9.19
N SER A 178 2.24 17.28 -8.66
CA SER A 178 3.61 16.97 -9.11
C SER A 178 3.99 15.51 -8.81
N GLY A 179 3.74 15.02 -7.60
CA GLY A 179 4.03 13.63 -7.23
C GLY A 179 3.15 12.64 -7.99
N VAL A 180 1.86 12.96 -8.13
CA VAL A 180 0.89 12.14 -8.88
C VAL A 180 1.27 12.03 -10.36
N ASN A 181 1.72 13.12 -10.98
CA ASN A 181 2.17 13.09 -12.38
C ASN A 181 3.44 12.24 -12.56
N GLN A 182 4.35 12.22 -11.58
CA GLN A 182 5.52 11.33 -11.59
C GLN A 182 5.08 9.87 -11.53
N VAL A 183 4.14 9.53 -10.63
CA VAL A 183 3.60 8.15 -10.53
C VAL A 183 2.88 7.75 -11.81
N GLU A 184 1.99 8.61 -12.33
CA GLU A 184 1.28 8.33 -13.59
C GLU A 184 2.25 8.11 -14.74
N PHE A 185 3.33 8.90 -14.85
CA PHE A 185 4.36 8.71 -15.88
C PHE A 185 4.94 7.29 -15.85
N GLU A 186 5.32 6.79 -14.66
CA GLU A 186 5.84 5.42 -14.52
C GLU A 186 4.78 4.37 -14.85
N LEU A 187 3.54 4.55 -14.40
CA LEU A 187 2.44 3.63 -14.71
C LEU A 187 2.18 3.55 -16.23
N ARG A 188 2.21 4.69 -16.93
CA ARG A 188 2.09 4.73 -18.40
C ARG A 188 3.28 4.05 -19.07
N ASN A 189 4.49 4.23 -18.56
CA ASN A 189 5.69 3.56 -19.05
C ASN A 189 5.59 2.02 -18.92
N LEU A 190 4.93 1.55 -17.86
CA LEU A 190 4.65 0.12 -17.60
C LEU A 190 3.44 -0.42 -18.39
N GLY A 191 2.78 0.40 -19.21
CA GLY A 191 1.67 -0.04 -20.06
C GLY A 191 0.27 0.16 -19.48
N VAL A 192 0.12 0.74 -18.28
CA VAL A 192 -1.22 1.02 -17.68
C VAL A 192 -2.03 1.93 -18.60
N THR A 193 -3.18 1.44 -19.06
CA THR A 193 -4.00 2.13 -20.06
C THR A 193 -5.10 2.99 -19.44
N ASN A 194 -5.53 2.69 -18.21
CA ASN A 194 -6.59 3.41 -17.52
C ASN A 194 -6.13 3.97 -16.16
N ILE A 195 -6.35 5.27 -15.94
CA ILE A 195 -6.04 5.93 -14.66
C ILE A 195 -7.32 6.60 -14.15
N ILE A 196 -7.92 6.01 -13.13
CA ILE A 196 -9.11 6.57 -12.47
C ILE A 196 -8.63 7.63 -11.47
N LYS A 197 -8.67 8.90 -11.87
CA LYS A 197 -8.29 10.01 -11.00
C LYS A 197 -9.41 10.35 -10.03
N THR A 198 -9.07 10.58 -8.77
CA THR A 198 -10.01 11.07 -7.76
C THR A 198 -9.36 12.07 -6.81
N GLN A 199 -10.18 12.86 -6.12
CA GLN A 199 -9.72 13.69 -5.01
C GLN A 199 -9.96 12.93 -3.70
N ILE A 200 -8.92 12.83 -2.88
CA ILE A 200 -9.02 12.33 -1.52
C ILE A 200 -9.71 13.44 -0.69
N PRO A 201 -10.88 13.17 -0.06
CA PRO A 201 -11.63 14.19 0.66
C PRO A 201 -10.84 14.82 1.81
N TYR A 202 -11.16 16.07 2.16
CA TYR A 202 -10.50 16.81 3.25
C TYR A 202 -10.41 16.03 4.58
N GLY A 203 -11.45 15.25 4.90
CA GLY A 203 -11.49 14.42 6.11
C GLY A 203 -10.79 13.05 6.01
N SER A 204 -10.04 12.80 4.93
CA SER A 204 -9.27 11.58 4.71
C SER A 204 -7.85 11.92 4.26
N ILE A 205 -6.92 11.00 4.50
CA ILE A 205 -5.52 11.16 4.11
C ILE A 205 -5.15 10.28 2.92
N HIS A 206 -5.77 9.10 2.81
CA HIS A 206 -5.50 8.06 1.83
C HIS A 206 -6.79 7.36 1.36
N LEU A 207 -6.70 6.61 0.26
CA LEU A 207 -7.81 5.87 -0.33
C LEU A 207 -8.29 4.75 0.60
N ASP A 208 -7.35 4.00 1.17
CA ASP A 208 -7.55 2.85 2.07
C ASP A 208 -8.23 3.17 3.42
N GLY A 209 -8.52 4.44 3.68
CA GLY A 209 -9.33 4.89 4.82
C GLY A 209 -10.83 5.03 4.49
N TYR A 210 -11.23 4.89 3.23
CA TYR A 210 -12.63 5.04 2.81
C TYR A 210 -13.02 4.19 1.60
N MET A 211 -12.10 3.47 0.96
CA MET A 211 -12.40 2.50 -0.09
C MET A 211 -11.31 1.45 -0.15
N ASN A 212 -11.65 0.20 -0.44
CA ASN A 212 -10.68 -0.88 -0.61
C ASN A 212 -11.27 -2.03 -1.42
N MET A 213 -10.45 -2.64 -2.29
CA MET A 213 -10.84 -3.84 -3.03
C MET A 213 -10.99 -5.02 -2.07
N VAL A 214 -11.99 -5.87 -2.26
CA VAL A 214 -12.21 -7.09 -1.44
C VAL A 214 -12.17 -8.36 -2.28
N ASP A 215 -12.46 -8.24 -3.57
CA ASP A 215 -12.50 -9.33 -4.54
C ASP A 215 -12.26 -8.76 -5.94
N ARG A 216 -12.12 -9.61 -6.96
CA ARG A 216 -11.80 -9.22 -8.35
C ARG A 216 -12.73 -8.15 -8.91
N ASP A 217 -14.01 -8.22 -8.55
CA ASP A 217 -15.08 -7.37 -9.04
C ASP A 217 -15.81 -6.61 -7.93
N LYS A 218 -15.27 -6.58 -6.70
CA LYS A 218 -15.93 -5.92 -5.56
C LYS A 218 -15.01 -5.00 -4.80
N MET A 219 -15.53 -3.83 -4.47
CA MET A 219 -14.89 -2.83 -3.64
C MET A 219 -15.84 -2.39 -2.54
N VAL A 220 -15.37 -2.40 -1.30
CA VAL A 220 -16.11 -1.76 -0.20
C VAL A 220 -15.76 -0.28 -0.13
N ILE A 221 -16.76 0.56 0.07
CA ILE A 221 -16.62 2.00 0.11
C ILE A 221 -17.36 2.61 1.30
N PHE A 222 -16.87 3.76 1.77
CA PHE A 222 -17.64 4.71 2.55
C PHE A 222 -18.27 5.71 1.56
N PRO A 223 -19.57 5.59 1.25
CA PRO A 223 -20.14 6.19 0.04
C PRO A 223 -20.07 7.71 0.01
N TRP A 224 -20.13 8.39 1.16
CA TRP A 224 -20.03 9.85 1.24
C TRP A 224 -18.62 10.40 0.98
N HIS A 225 -17.60 9.54 0.87
CA HIS A 225 -16.23 9.95 0.55
C HIS A 225 -15.81 9.60 -0.88
N VAL A 226 -16.63 8.84 -1.62
CA VAL A 226 -16.36 8.52 -3.02
C VAL A 226 -17.04 9.53 -3.92
N THR A 227 -16.26 10.16 -4.82
CA THR A 227 -16.80 11.12 -5.78
C THR A 227 -17.63 10.42 -6.85
N TYR A 228 -18.63 11.10 -7.41
CA TYR A 228 -19.47 10.56 -8.48
C TYR A 228 -18.65 10.03 -9.66
N ASP A 229 -17.67 10.81 -10.14
CA ASP A 229 -16.86 10.42 -11.30
C ASP A 229 -16.00 9.18 -11.03
N CYS A 230 -15.53 9.00 -9.79
CA CYS A 230 -14.78 7.83 -9.37
C CYS A 230 -15.70 6.60 -9.32
N ALA A 231 -16.85 6.71 -8.64
CA ALA A 231 -17.83 5.62 -8.55
C ALA A 231 -18.33 5.18 -9.93
N ARG A 232 -18.65 6.14 -10.81
CA ARG A 232 -19.10 5.86 -12.19
C ARG A 232 -18.05 5.08 -12.96
N GLN A 233 -16.78 5.52 -12.93
CA GLN A 233 -15.70 4.83 -13.64
C GLN A 233 -15.46 3.42 -13.10
N LEU A 234 -15.51 3.23 -11.78
CA LEU A 234 -15.40 1.90 -11.16
C LEU A 234 -16.54 0.98 -11.60
N MET A 235 -17.78 1.46 -11.57
CA MET A 235 -18.96 0.68 -12.00
C MET A 235 -18.93 0.36 -13.50
N GLU A 236 -18.52 1.30 -14.35
CA GLU A 236 -18.32 1.07 -15.79
C GLU A 236 -17.20 0.07 -16.06
N HIS A 237 -16.21 0.01 -15.17
CA HIS A 237 -15.13 -0.97 -15.17
C HIS A 237 -15.55 -2.33 -14.56
N GLY A 238 -16.81 -2.51 -14.20
CA GLY A 238 -17.35 -3.77 -13.68
C GLY A 238 -17.16 -4.00 -12.18
N ILE A 239 -16.76 -2.97 -11.42
CA ILE A 239 -16.61 -3.07 -9.97
C ILE A 239 -17.96 -2.83 -9.28
N GLN A 240 -18.44 -3.82 -8.54
CA GLN A 240 -19.54 -3.70 -7.59
C GLN A 240 -19.07 -2.92 -6.35
N LEU A 241 -19.82 -1.87 -6.00
CA LEU A 241 -19.57 -1.05 -4.82
C LEU A 241 -20.42 -1.56 -3.64
N ILE A 242 -19.76 -2.04 -2.59
CA ILE A 242 -20.38 -2.45 -1.32
C ILE A 242 -20.34 -1.25 -0.37
N GLU A 243 -21.51 -0.76 0.03
CA GLU A 243 -21.60 0.46 0.85
C GLU A 243 -21.51 0.14 2.35
N ALA A 244 -20.35 0.43 2.96
CA ALA A 244 -20.20 0.44 4.41
C ALA A 244 -20.66 1.79 4.96
N THR A 245 -21.64 1.78 5.88
CA THR A 245 -22.28 3.00 6.38
C THR A 245 -22.07 3.26 7.88
N ASN A 246 -21.51 2.30 8.62
CA ASN A 246 -21.18 2.48 10.02
C ASN A 246 -19.95 3.40 10.19
N ILE A 247 -20.22 4.69 10.43
CA ILE A 247 -19.18 5.72 10.55
C ILE A 247 -18.21 5.43 11.70
N GLU A 248 -18.70 4.89 12.81
CA GLU A 248 -17.85 4.58 13.97
C GLU A 248 -16.84 3.49 13.62
N GLU A 249 -17.31 2.41 12.98
CA GLU A 249 -16.42 1.32 12.55
C GLU A 249 -15.38 1.79 11.53
N ILE A 250 -15.82 2.60 10.57
CA ILE A 250 -14.95 3.13 9.51
C ILE A 250 -13.91 4.11 10.08
N LYS A 251 -14.34 5.03 10.95
CA LYS A 251 -13.50 6.15 11.40
C LYS A 251 -12.74 5.87 12.69
N GLN A 252 -13.27 5.08 13.62
CA GLN A 252 -12.60 4.83 14.91
C GLN A 252 -11.89 3.48 14.98
N THR A 253 -12.39 2.45 14.31
CA THR A 253 -11.81 1.09 14.33
C THR A 253 -11.30 0.64 12.96
N MET A 254 -11.29 1.53 11.97
CA MET A 254 -10.65 1.38 10.66
C MET A 254 -11.12 0.16 9.87
N ALA A 255 -12.43 -0.05 9.82
CA ALA A 255 -13.05 -1.21 9.18
C ALA A 255 -12.62 -1.47 7.73
N LEU A 256 -12.24 -0.43 6.97
CA LEU A 256 -11.85 -0.54 5.55
C LEU A 256 -10.32 -0.71 5.37
N ASN A 257 -9.55 -0.57 6.44
CA ASN A 257 -8.09 -0.67 6.42
C ASN A 257 -7.62 -2.12 6.64
N PHE A 258 -8.09 -3.02 5.79
CA PHE A 258 -7.74 -4.44 5.77
C PHE A 258 -6.82 -4.80 4.60
N VAL A 259 -6.23 -5.99 4.64
CA VAL A 259 -5.44 -6.54 3.52
C VAL A 259 -6.15 -7.75 2.96
N VAL A 260 -6.27 -7.81 1.63
CA VAL A 260 -6.75 -8.99 0.91
C VAL A 260 -5.60 -10.00 0.80
N LEU A 261 -5.82 -11.20 1.31
CA LEU A 261 -4.87 -12.31 1.27
C LEU A 261 -4.93 -13.02 -0.09
N GLU A 262 -6.15 -13.25 -0.57
CA GLU A 262 -6.48 -13.79 -1.89
C GLU A 262 -7.91 -13.33 -2.23
N PRO A 263 -8.36 -13.44 -3.50
CA PRO A 263 -9.67 -12.88 -3.89
C PRO A 263 -10.81 -13.41 -3.02
N GLY A 264 -11.56 -12.51 -2.38
CA GLY A 264 -12.65 -12.88 -1.48
C GLY A 264 -12.21 -13.27 -0.06
N LYS A 265 -10.93 -13.08 0.32
CA LYS A 265 -10.44 -13.38 1.67
C LYS A 265 -9.56 -12.26 2.22
N ILE A 266 -9.94 -11.70 3.36
CA ILE A 266 -9.27 -10.54 3.96
C ILE A 266 -8.84 -10.78 5.40
N VAL A 267 -7.88 -9.98 5.87
CA VAL A 267 -7.59 -9.78 7.30
C VAL A 267 -7.87 -8.33 7.69
N MET A 268 -8.87 -8.11 8.54
CA MET A 268 -9.31 -6.79 8.99
C MET A 268 -9.02 -6.52 10.47
N PRO A 269 -9.01 -5.26 10.91
CA PRO A 269 -8.97 -4.96 12.35
C PRO A 269 -10.18 -5.52 13.08
N ALA A 270 -9.98 -6.11 14.25
CA ALA A 270 -11.08 -6.51 15.14
C ALA A 270 -11.87 -5.29 15.65
N GLY A 271 -13.10 -5.52 16.11
CA GLY A 271 -13.97 -4.44 16.62
C GLY A 271 -14.90 -3.82 15.57
N ASN A 272 -15.04 -4.45 14.40
CA ASN A 272 -15.90 -4.01 13.30
C ASN A 272 -17.02 -5.02 12.96
N PRO A 273 -17.91 -5.39 13.90
CA PRO A 273 -18.90 -6.46 13.70
C PRO A 273 -19.89 -6.21 12.57
N GLU A 274 -20.36 -4.98 12.35
CA GLU A 274 -21.35 -4.67 11.30
C GLU A 274 -20.72 -4.77 9.91
N THR A 275 -19.55 -4.15 9.73
CA THR A 275 -18.81 -4.20 8.46
C THR A 275 -18.34 -5.63 8.16
N LYS A 276 -17.93 -6.39 9.19
CA LYS A 276 -17.61 -7.82 9.02
C LYS A 276 -18.81 -8.60 8.49
N VAL A 277 -19.99 -8.45 9.10
CA VAL A 277 -21.21 -9.14 8.65
C VAL A 277 -21.60 -8.72 7.24
N LEU A 278 -21.49 -7.42 6.92
CA LEU A 278 -21.73 -6.90 5.56
C LEU A 278 -20.84 -7.61 4.52
N LEU A 279 -19.53 -7.71 4.79
CA LEU A 279 -18.59 -8.37 3.88
C LEU A 279 -18.83 -9.87 3.78
N GLU A 280 -19.15 -10.55 4.89
CA GLU A 280 -19.49 -11.98 4.90
C GLU A 280 -20.77 -12.27 4.09
N GLN A 281 -21.75 -11.35 4.09
CA GLN A 281 -22.96 -11.45 3.26
C GLN A 281 -22.67 -11.31 1.76
N GLU A 282 -21.61 -10.58 1.40
CA GLU A 282 -21.10 -10.44 0.03
C GLU A 282 -20.16 -11.60 -0.37
N GLY A 283 -20.05 -12.63 0.46
CA GLY A 283 -19.26 -13.83 0.19
C GLY A 283 -17.77 -13.71 0.50
N ILE A 284 -17.37 -12.67 1.25
CA ILE A 284 -15.97 -12.45 1.65
C ILE A 284 -15.66 -13.22 2.95
N GLU A 285 -14.60 -14.02 2.96
CA GLU A 285 -14.02 -14.61 4.17
C GLU A 285 -13.26 -13.53 4.95
N VAL A 286 -13.65 -13.29 6.21
CA VAL A 286 -13.10 -12.21 7.02
C VAL A 286 -12.37 -12.75 8.25
N LEU A 287 -11.05 -12.69 8.22
CA LEU A 287 -10.19 -12.87 9.39
C LEU A 287 -10.05 -11.56 10.16
N THR A 288 -9.88 -11.63 11.48
CA THR A 288 -9.70 -10.45 12.32
C THR A 288 -8.41 -10.53 13.14
N VAL A 289 -7.83 -9.36 13.43
CA VAL A 289 -6.67 -9.20 14.30
C VAL A 289 -6.84 -7.98 15.20
N GLU A 290 -6.45 -8.08 16.46
CA GLU A 290 -6.50 -6.95 17.39
C GLU A 290 -5.53 -5.83 16.98
N MET A 291 -6.03 -4.60 16.89
CA MET A 291 -5.27 -3.42 16.43
C MET A 291 -5.56 -2.15 17.26
N ASP A 292 -6.21 -2.28 18.41
CA ASP A 292 -6.65 -1.14 19.24
C ASP A 292 -5.50 -0.23 19.69
N GLU A 293 -4.26 -0.73 19.80
CA GLU A 293 -3.11 0.12 20.10
C GLU A 293 -2.56 0.79 18.84
N ILE A 294 -2.39 0.02 17.76
CA ILE A 294 -1.83 0.52 16.50
C ILE A 294 -2.74 1.58 15.86
N ILE A 295 -4.06 1.45 15.97
CA ILE A 295 -5.02 2.43 15.42
C ILE A 295 -4.87 3.81 16.08
N ASN A 296 -4.23 3.92 17.26
CA ASN A 296 -3.95 5.22 17.85
C ASN A 296 -3.04 6.12 17.00
N GLY A 297 -2.28 5.56 16.04
CA GLY A 297 -1.54 6.33 15.05
C GLY A 297 -2.30 6.63 13.75
N TRP A 298 -3.60 6.34 13.69
CA TRP A 298 -4.46 6.47 12.50
C TRP A 298 -4.06 5.58 11.31
N GLY A 299 -3.63 4.34 11.58
CA GLY A 299 -3.51 3.30 10.56
C GLY A 299 -3.72 1.92 11.17
N ALA A 300 -4.00 0.92 10.32
CA ALA A 300 -4.19 -0.46 10.74
C ALA A 300 -3.49 -1.43 9.76
N ASN A 301 -4.12 -2.55 9.43
CA ASN A 301 -3.51 -3.66 8.70
C ASN A 301 -2.93 -3.21 7.36
N HIS A 302 -3.71 -2.48 6.58
CA HIS A 302 -3.31 -2.04 5.24
C HIS A 302 -2.18 -1.02 5.30
N CYS A 303 -2.29 0.00 6.17
CA CYS A 303 -1.26 1.02 6.32
C CYS A 303 0.11 0.43 6.72
N MET A 304 0.12 -0.65 7.51
CA MET A 304 1.36 -1.32 7.94
C MET A 304 1.99 -2.24 6.89
N THR A 305 1.29 -2.50 5.79
CA THR A 305 1.65 -3.56 4.85
C THR A 305 1.95 -2.96 3.48
N ALA A 306 3.22 -2.92 3.09
CA ALA A 306 3.61 -2.67 1.71
C ALA A 306 3.73 -4.00 0.97
N PHE A 307 3.13 -4.12 -0.21
CA PHE A 307 3.20 -5.35 -0.99
C PHE A 307 4.53 -5.43 -1.73
N LEU A 308 5.14 -6.62 -1.74
CA LEU A 308 6.33 -6.92 -2.52
C LEU A 308 6.02 -7.89 -3.66
N ARG A 309 5.09 -8.83 -3.41
CA ARG A 309 4.70 -9.82 -4.40
C ARG A 309 3.25 -10.25 -4.23
N ARG A 310 2.47 -10.15 -5.30
CA ARG A 310 1.21 -10.87 -5.50
C ARG A 310 1.36 -11.74 -6.76
N GLU A 311 0.60 -12.83 -6.86
CA GLU A 311 0.47 -13.54 -8.13
C GLU A 311 -0.23 -12.64 -9.16
N PRO A 312 0.06 -12.76 -10.46
CA PRO A 312 -0.76 -12.12 -11.49
C PRO A 312 -2.16 -12.75 -11.50
N LEU A 313 -3.20 -11.94 -11.74
CA LEU A 313 -4.54 -12.47 -12.02
C LEU A 313 -4.59 -13.05 -13.45
N PRO A 314 -5.29 -14.17 -13.65
CA PRO A 314 -5.44 -14.80 -14.97
C PRO A 314 -6.40 -14.04 -15.89
#